data_AF-A0A8R1DK26-F1
#
_entry.id   AF-A0A8R1DK26-F1
#
_cell.length_a   1.000
_cell.length_b   1.000
_cell.length_c   1.000
_cell.angle_alpha   90.00
_cell.angle_beta   90.00
_cell.angle_gamma   90.00
#
_symmetry.space_group_name_H-M   'P 1'
#
loop_
_entity.id
_entity.type
_entity.pdbx_description
1 polymer ?
#
loop_
_entity_poly.entity_id
_entity_poly.type
_entity_poly.pdbx_seq_one_letter_code
_entity_poly.pdbx_strand_id
1 'polypeptide(L)'
;MRDGEKMNRIEYVEAPSSPSWNVVVEEGETLNAQPENNYFLKIFEDNVTDISCLVNEVEINIQTSNSFNPPLFNDVLIKSFNLSDHSGLYVCNGTLKIGNESMIETVSFTVSQSWNDNRNAELLDEKMVDEALKSAVAVLFSFFSLSLLLSIFWTL
;
A
#
# COMPACT_ATOMS: atom_id res chain seq x y z
N MET A 1 -51.03 10.12 24.44
CA MET A 1 -50.69 9.66 23.08
C MET A 1 -49.75 10.71 22.53
N ARG A 2 -48.45 10.41 22.54
CA ARG A 2 -47.64 9.99 21.37
C ARG A 2 -47.42 11.16 20.42
N ASP A 3 -46.20 11.71 20.42
CA ASP A 3 -45.35 11.63 19.23
C ASP A 3 -43.90 11.82 19.66
N GLY A 4 -43.14 10.72 19.55
CA GLY A 4 -41.71 10.71 19.74
C GLY A 4 -41.05 11.15 18.44
N GLU A 5 -40.18 12.16 18.54
CA GLU A 5 -39.23 12.52 17.50
C GLU A 5 -38.44 11.27 17.07
N LYS A 6 -38.74 10.79 15.87
CA LYS A 6 -37.89 9.82 15.20
C LYS A 6 -36.64 10.55 14.74
N MET A 7 -35.61 10.48 15.57
CA MET A 7 -34.25 10.88 15.23
C MET A 7 -33.85 10.10 13.97
N ASN A 8 -33.73 10.79 12.85
CA ASN A 8 -33.19 10.25 11.61
C ASN A 8 -31.73 9.86 11.88
N ARG A 9 -31.50 8.59 12.20
CA ARG A 9 -30.16 8.00 12.20
C ARG A 9 -29.70 8.05 10.75
N ILE A 10 -28.78 8.96 10.45
CA ILE A 10 -28.02 8.93 9.20
C ILE A 10 -27.14 7.68 9.32
N GLU A 11 -27.56 6.60 8.67
CA GLU A 11 -26.65 5.49 8.39
C GLU A 11 -25.62 6.02 7.40
N TYR A 12 -24.40 6.23 7.88
CA TYR A 12 -23.26 6.41 7.02
C TYR A 12 -23.10 5.08 6.27
N VAL A 13 -23.60 5.04 5.03
CA VAL A 13 -23.25 3.97 4.11
C VAL A 13 -21.80 4.24 3.75
N GLU A 14 -20.89 3.52 4.43
CA GLU A 14 -19.49 3.47 4.07
C GLU A 14 -19.42 3.07 2.58
N ALA A 15 -18.76 3.89 1.76
CA ALA A 15 -18.60 3.56 0.35
C ALA A 15 -17.94 2.17 0.26
N PRO A 16 -18.36 1.31 -0.68
CA PRO A 16 -17.75 -0.02 -0.82
C PRO A 16 -16.24 0.16 -0.92
N SER A 17 -15.48 -0.64 -0.16
CA SER A 17 -14.02 -0.54 -0.23
C SER A 17 -13.58 -0.79 -1.67
N SER A 18 -12.59 0.00 -2.11
CA SER A 18 -12.05 -0.19 -3.45
C SER A 18 -11.48 -1.61 -3.59
N PRO A 19 -11.76 -2.31 -4.71
CA PRO A 19 -11.23 -3.65 -4.93
C PRO A 19 -9.72 -3.69 -4.75
N SER A 20 -9.25 -4.70 -4.04
CA SER A 20 -7.86 -4.81 -3.63
C SER A 20 -7.29 -6.15 -4.04
N TRP A 21 -6.08 -6.16 -4.58
CA TRP A 21 -5.52 -7.33 -5.24
C TRP A 21 -4.12 -7.65 -4.70
N ASN A 22 -3.85 -8.91 -4.40
CA ASN A 22 -2.50 -9.43 -4.35
C ASN A 22 -2.06 -9.75 -5.78
N VAL A 23 -0.91 -9.25 -6.21
CA VAL A 23 -0.37 -9.52 -7.55
C VAL A 23 1.13 -9.81 -7.46
N VAL A 24 1.56 -10.91 -8.06
CA VAL A 24 2.98 -11.17 -8.31
C VAL A 24 3.33 -10.52 -9.65
N VAL A 25 4.35 -9.68 -9.67
CA VAL A 25 4.84 -9.00 -10.88
C VAL A 25 6.29 -9.39 -11.10
N GLU A 26 6.58 -10.03 -12.22
CA GLU A 26 7.93 -10.46 -12.57
C GLU A 26 8.74 -9.34 -13.25
N GLU A 27 10.07 -9.50 -13.32
CA GLU A 27 10.98 -8.55 -13.99
C GLU A 27 10.55 -8.28 -15.44
N GLY A 28 10.38 -7.01 -15.77
CA GLY A 28 9.99 -6.53 -17.09
C GLY A 28 8.51 -6.71 -17.43
N GLU A 29 7.70 -7.28 -16.53
CA GLU A 29 6.25 -7.41 -16.76
C GLU A 29 5.51 -6.07 -16.63
N THR A 30 4.24 -6.09 -17.05
CA THR A 30 3.32 -4.97 -16.93
C THR A 30 2.18 -5.32 -15.99
N LEU A 31 2.02 -4.53 -14.93
CA LEU A 31 0.81 -4.50 -14.11
C LEU A 31 -0.28 -3.74 -14.88
N ASN A 32 -1.37 -4.43 -15.18
CA ASN A 32 -2.62 -3.88 -15.69
C ASN A 32 -3.44 -3.34 -14.52
N ALA A 33 -3.31 -2.05 -14.25
CA ALA A 33 -4.01 -1.39 -13.15
C ALA A 33 -5.35 -0.79 -13.61
N GLN A 34 -6.37 -0.92 -12.79
CA GLN A 34 -7.70 -0.33 -13.01
C GLN A 34 -7.87 0.85 -12.05
N PRO A 35 -8.57 1.93 -12.47
CA PRO A 35 -8.81 3.09 -11.62
C PRO A 35 -9.37 2.71 -10.25
N GLU A 36 -8.90 3.41 -9.22
CA GLU A 36 -9.37 3.32 -7.84
C GLU A 36 -9.05 2.00 -7.10
N ASN A 37 -8.63 0.94 -7.80
CA ASN A 37 -8.23 -0.31 -7.17
C ASN A 37 -6.94 -0.15 -6.33
N ASN A 38 -6.78 -1.02 -5.34
CA ASN A 38 -5.53 -1.16 -4.59
C ASN A 38 -4.76 -2.40 -5.05
N TYR A 39 -3.43 -2.31 -5.07
CA TYR A 39 -2.55 -3.40 -5.48
C TYR A 39 -1.45 -3.61 -4.44
N PHE A 40 -1.48 -4.77 -3.81
CA PHE A 40 -0.45 -5.30 -2.92
C PHE A 40 0.45 -6.20 -3.76
N LEU A 41 1.67 -5.74 -4.02
CA LEU A 41 2.56 -6.36 -4.98
C LEU A 41 3.64 -7.19 -4.29
N LYS A 42 3.94 -8.34 -4.88
CA LYS A 42 5.19 -9.07 -4.71
C LYS A 42 6.02 -8.86 -5.97
N ILE A 43 7.19 -8.24 -5.84
CA ILE A 43 8.09 -7.92 -6.96
C ILE A 43 9.46 -8.58 -6.81
N PHE A 44 9.89 -8.87 -5.58
CA PHE A 44 11.12 -9.62 -5.32
C PHE A 44 10.79 -11.09 -5.12
N GLU A 45 11.58 -11.99 -5.71
CA GLU A 45 11.42 -13.44 -5.48
C GLU A 45 11.74 -13.78 -4.02
N ASP A 46 12.85 -13.24 -3.53
CA ASP A 46 13.29 -13.40 -2.15
C ASP A 46 12.68 -12.34 -1.20
N ASN A 47 12.91 -12.55 0.10
CA ASN A 47 12.52 -11.58 1.12
C ASN A 47 13.58 -10.50 1.26
N VAL A 48 13.25 -9.29 0.84
CA VAL A 48 14.14 -8.12 0.89
C VAL A 48 13.66 -7.10 1.93
N THR A 49 14.58 -6.29 2.45
CA THR A 49 14.29 -5.14 3.30
C THR A 49 14.64 -3.84 2.60
N ASP A 50 14.29 -2.70 3.19
CA ASP A 50 14.76 -1.37 2.74
C ASP A 50 14.44 -1.09 1.27
N ILE A 51 13.21 -1.39 0.85
CA ILE A 51 12.76 -1.26 -0.54
C ILE A 51 12.59 0.23 -0.88
N SER A 52 13.21 0.67 -1.97
CA SER A 52 13.07 2.00 -2.54
C SER A 52 12.74 1.91 -4.02
N CYS A 53 11.72 2.65 -4.48
CA CYS A 53 11.26 2.62 -5.86
C CYS A 53 11.27 4.03 -6.47
N LEU A 54 11.71 4.09 -7.73
CA LEU A 54 11.58 5.27 -8.58
C LEU A 54 10.56 4.98 -9.67
N VAL A 55 9.71 5.95 -9.97
CA VAL A 55 8.77 5.91 -11.10
C VAL A 55 9.20 6.93 -12.13
N ASN A 56 9.53 6.46 -13.34
CA ASN A 56 10.09 7.30 -14.40
C ASN A 56 11.29 8.14 -13.92
N GLU A 57 12.19 7.51 -13.15
CA GLU A 57 13.37 8.14 -12.53
C GLU A 57 13.08 9.19 -11.44
N VAL A 58 11.82 9.31 -11.00
CA VAL A 58 11.40 10.22 -9.93
C VAL A 58 11.03 9.43 -8.68
N GLU A 59 11.53 9.87 -7.53
CA GLU A 59 11.12 9.31 -6.24
C GLU A 59 9.68 9.74 -5.95
N ILE A 60 8.80 8.77 -5.78
CA ILE A 60 7.40 8.99 -5.39
C ILE A 60 7.12 8.30 -4.07
N ASN A 61 6.12 8.80 -3.33
CA ASN A 61 5.72 8.24 -2.05
C ASN A 61 4.93 6.93 -2.27
N ILE A 62 5.66 5.85 -2.56
CA ILE A 62 5.14 4.49 -2.56
C ILE A 62 5.31 3.94 -1.15
N GLN A 63 4.25 3.32 -0.62
CA GLN A 63 4.39 2.56 0.62
C GLN A 63 5.14 1.26 0.30
N THR A 64 6.38 1.19 0.78
CA THR A 64 7.27 0.06 0.60
C THR A 64 7.56 -0.62 1.94
N SER A 65 7.69 -1.95 1.93
CA SER A 65 8.18 -2.83 3.00
C SER A 65 7.34 -3.00 4.30
N ASN A 66 7.15 -4.27 4.66
CA ASN A 66 6.82 -4.90 5.97
C ASN A 66 5.65 -4.39 6.82
N SER A 67 4.91 -3.37 6.38
CA SER A 67 3.78 -2.84 7.15
C SER A 67 2.54 -3.72 7.13
N PHE A 68 2.45 -4.66 6.18
CA PHE A 68 1.28 -5.50 6.01
C PHE A 68 1.50 -6.87 6.64
N ASN A 69 0.49 -7.33 7.39
CA ASN A 69 0.48 -8.67 7.93
C ASN A 69 0.10 -9.68 6.84
N PRO A 70 0.60 -10.93 6.90
CA PRO A 70 0.11 -12.01 6.07
C PRO A 70 -1.42 -12.11 6.13
N PRO A 71 -2.09 -12.46 5.02
CA PRO A 71 -1.57 -12.99 3.75
C PRO A 71 -1.27 -11.93 2.67
N LEU A 72 -1.22 -10.65 3.00
CA LEU A 72 -0.96 -9.58 2.04
C LEU A 72 0.49 -9.60 1.56
N PHE A 73 0.69 -9.34 0.27
CA PHE A 73 2.03 -9.02 -0.23
C PHE A 73 2.49 -7.66 0.29
N ASN A 74 3.79 -7.55 0.52
CA ASN A 74 4.38 -6.48 1.34
C ASN A 74 5.56 -5.76 0.70
N ASP A 75 5.82 -5.98 -0.60
CA ASP A 75 6.92 -5.29 -1.26
C ASP A 75 6.52 -3.86 -1.62
N VAL A 76 5.40 -3.69 -2.36
CA VAL A 76 4.88 -2.39 -2.83
C VAL A 76 3.36 -2.34 -2.68
N LEU A 77 2.82 -1.22 -2.16
CA LEU A 77 1.39 -0.90 -2.22
C LEU A 77 1.13 0.28 -3.16
N ILE A 78 0.29 0.05 -4.17
CA ILE A 78 -0.39 1.13 -4.93
C ILE A 78 -1.79 1.27 -4.38
N LYS A 79 -2.07 2.39 -3.70
CA LYS A 79 -3.39 2.66 -3.11
C LYS A 79 -4.19 3.57 -4.03
N SER A 80 -5.43 3.18 -4.34
CA SER A 80 -6.36 3.94 -5.18
C SER A 80 -5.71 4.40 -6.48
N PHE A 81 -5.44 3.44 -7.36
CA PHE A 81 -4.69 3.67 -8.58
C PHE A 81 -5.26 4.87 -9.38
N ASN A 82 -4.34 5.72 -9.80
CA ASN A 82 -4.56 6.91 -10.62
C ASN A 82 -3.55 6.91 -11.75
N LEU A 83 -4.02 7.06 -12.98
CA LEU A 83 -3.18 7.04 -14.18
C LEU A 83 -2.01 8.03 -14.09
N SER A 84 -2.25 9.26 -13.63
CA SER A 84 -1.26 10.34 -13.65
C SER A 84 -0.16 10.16 -12.61
N ASP A 85 -0.52 9.58 -11.46
CA ASP A 85 0.38 9.50 -10.30
C ASP A 85 1.14 8.17 -10.25
N HIS A 86 0.56 7.11 -10.81
CA HIS A 86 1.04 5.74 -10.61
C HIS A 86 1.43 5.02 -11.91
N SER A 87 1.22 5.60 -13.09
CA SER A 87 1.65 4.93 -14.33
C SER A 87 3.08 5.28 -14.68
N GLY A 88 3.83 4.28 -15.16
CA GLY A 88 5.22 4.48 -15.56
C GLY A 88 6.07 3.24 -15.41
N LEU A 89 7.36 3.42 -15.67
CA LEU A 89 8.39 2.43 -15.39
C LEU A 89 8.82 2.55 -13.93
N TYR A 90 8.61 1.49 -13.18
CA TYR A 90 9.06 1.33 -11.81
C TYR A 90 10.44 0.68 -11.84
N VAL A 91 11.37 1.24 -11.08
CA VAL A 91 12.67 0.62 -10.79
C VAL A 91 12.83 0.60 -9.28
N CYS A 92 12.79 -0.60 -8.71
CA CYS A 92 12.80 -0.83 -7.27
C CYS A 92 14.09 -1.55 -6.86
N ASN A 93 14.73 -1.06 -5.82
CA ASN A 93 15.89 -1.68 -5.19
C ASN A 93 15.50 -2.21 -3.81
N GLY A 94 15.84 -3.46 -3.52
CA GLY A 94 15.65 -4.11 -2.23
C GLY A 94 16.97 -4.65 -1.69
N THR A 95 17.12 -4.68 -0.36
CA THR A 95 18.28 -5.25 0.31
C THR A 95 18.01 -6.71 0.67
N LEU A 96 18.71 -7.63 0.04
CA LEU A 96 18.69 -9.06 0.35
C LEU A 96 19.82 -9.39 1.33
N LYS A 97 19.51 -10.15 2.38
CA LYS A 97 20.51 -10.64 3.36
C LYS A 97 20.66 -12.15 3.26
N ILE A 98 21.84 -12.62 2.87
CA ILE A 98 22.19 -14.05 2.80
C ILE A 98 23.32 -14.30 3.79
N GLY A 99 22.99 -14.91 4.93
CA GLY A 99 23.94 -15.11 6.03
C GLY A 99 24.45 -13.76 6.57
N ASN A 100 25.75 -13.51 6.39
CA ASN A 100 26.40 -12.26 6.82
C ASN A 100 26.60 -11.26 5.68
N GLU A 101 26.21 -11.62 4.46
CA GLU A 101 26.36 -10.76 3.28
C GLU A 101 25.05 -10.04 2.97
N SER A 102 25.17 -8.79 2.52
CA SER A 102 24.06 -7.98 2.03
C SER A 102 24.27 -7.67 0.55
N MET A 103 23.26 -7.92 -0.26
CA MET A 103 23.24 -7.61 -1.70
C MET A 103 22.05 -6.71 -2.02
N ILE A 104 22.19 -5.88 -3.04
CA ILE A 104 21.08 -5.11 -3.58
C ILE A 104 20.52 -5.89 -4.76
N GLU A 105 19.23 -6.19 -4.69
CA GLU A 105 18.44 -6.73 -5.79
C GLU A 105 17.67 -5.58 -6.44
N THR A 106 17.68 -5.52 -7.77
CA THR A 106 16.98 -4.50 -8.55
C THR A 106 15.94 -5.18 -9.41
N VAL A 107 14.70 -4.72 -9.31
CA VAL A 107 13.58 -5.17 -10.15
C VAL A 107 12.98 -3.99 -10.88
N SER A 108 12.64 -4.16 -12.15
CA SER A 108 11.93 -3.19 -12.97
C SER A 108 10.63 -3.77 -13.52
N PHE A 109 9.56 -2.97 -13.51
CA PHE A 109 8.27 -3.36 -14.07
C PHE A 109 7.50 -2.12 -14.53
N THR A 110 6.49 -2.31 -15.39
CA THR A 110 5.64 -1.20 -15.86
C THR A 110 4.29 -1.24 -15.18
N VAL A 111 3.77 -0.09 -14.76
CA VAL A 111 2.36 0.06 -14.37
C VAL A 111 1.64 0.85 -15.44
N SER A 112 0.53 0.31 -15.92
CA SER A 112 -0.30 0.97 -16.94
C SER A 112 -1.78 0.77 -16.65
N GLN A 113 -2.60 1.77 -17.02
CA GLN A 113 -4.04 1.60 -16.94
C GLN A 113 -4.53 0.62 -18.01
N SER A 114 -5.18 -0.46 -17.59
CA SER A 114 -5.68 -1.49 -18.49
C SER A 114 -6.79 -2.31 -17.82
N TRP A 115 -7.72 -2.79 -18.64
CA TRP A 115 -8.81 -3.68 -18.22
C TRP A 115 -8.49 -5.16 -18.44
N ASN A 116 -7.26 -5.46 -18.87
CA ASN A 116 -6.78 -6.83 -18.98
C ASN A 116 -6.51 -7.41 -17.58
N ASP A 117 -6.66 -8.71 -17.44
CA ASP A 117 -6.32 -9.40 -16.21
C ASP A 117 -4.81 -9.39 -15.96
N ASN A 118 -4.42 -9.29 -14.70
CA ASN A 118 -3.05 -9.56 -14.27
C ASN A 118 -2.84 -11.07 -14.11
N ARG A 119 -1.64 -11.53 -14.45
CA ARG A 119 -1.24 -12.90 -14.13
C ARG A 119 -1.13 -13.03 -12.62
N ASN A 120 -1.50 -14.20 -12.10
CA ASN A 120 -1.36 -14.55 -10.68
C ASN A 120 -1.99 -13.52 -9.71
N ALA A 121 -3.07 -12.87 -10.13
CA ALA A 121 -3.79 -11.92 -9.29
C ALA A 121 -4.87 -12.61 -8.46
N GLU A 122 -4.90 -12.29 -7.17
CA GLU A 122 -5.89 -12.76 -6.22
C GLU A 122 -6.66 -11.57 -5.65
N LEU A 123 -7.99 -11.61 -5.74
CA LEU A 123 -8.86 -10.61 -5.12
C LEU A 123 -8.85 -10.81 -3.60
N LEU A 124 -8.63 -9.74 -2.87
CA LEU A 124 -8.54 -9.75 -1.42
C LEU A 124 -9.91 -9.56 -0.76
N ASP A 125 -10.07 -10.19 0.40
CA ASP A 125 -11.21 -9.95 1.28
C ASP A 125 -11.18 -8.52 1.85
N GLU A 126 -12.30 -7.81 1.70
CA GLU A 126 -12.47 -6.41 2.11
C GLU A 126 -12.12 -6.18 3.58
N LYS A 127 -12.52 -7.08 4.48
CA LYS A 127 -12.28 -6.92 5.92
C LYS A 127 -10.79 -6.98 6.24
N MET A 128 -10.05 -7.86 5.57
CA MET A 128 -8.61 -8.00 5.74
C MET A 128 -7.86 -6.75 5.26
N VAL A 129 -8.28 -6.17 4.13
CA VAL A 129 -7.71 -4.94 3.57
C VAL A 129 -7.93 -3.78 4.52
N ASP A 130 -9.14 -3.65 5.07
CA ASP A 130 -9.48 -2.59 6.01
C ASP A 130 -8.63 -2.64 7.28
N GLU A 131 -8.41 -3.83 7.84
CA GLU A 131 -7.54 -4.02 9.01
C GLU A 131 -6.10 -3.60 8.71
N ALA A 132 -5.58 -3.96 7.54
CA ALA A 132 -4.23 -3.61 7.11
C ALA A 132 -4.05 -2.11 6.86
N LEU A 133 -4.99 -1.46 6.16
CA LEU A 133 -4.94 -0.04 5.87
C LEU A 133 -5.12 0.82 7.14
N LYS A 134 -5.92 0.36 8.11
CA LYS A 134 -6.06 1.02 9.43
C LYS A 134 -4.75 0.95 10.24
N SER A 135 -4.06 -0.19 10.21
CA SER A 135 -2.77 -0.37 10.88
C SER A 135 -1.69 0.57 10.31
N ALA A 136 -1.63 0.73 9.00
CA ALA A 136 -0.65 1.60 8.33
C ALA A 136 -0.78 3.09 8.72
N VAL A 137 -1.99 3.56 9.03
CA VAL A 137 -2.25 4.95 9.47
C VAL A 137 -1.93 5.14 10.96
N ALA A 138 -2.10 4.11 11.80
CA ALA A 138 -1.87 4.20 13.24
C ALA A 138 -0.40 4.48 13.61
N VAL A 139 0.55 4.07 12.75
CA VAL A 139 2.00 4.31 12.95
C VAL A 139 2.35 5.80 12.83
N LEU A 140 1.60 6.61 12.06
CA LEU A 140 1.89 8.04 11.89
C LEU A 140 1.41 8.90 13.07
N PHE A 141 0.33 8.50 13.75
CA PHE A 141 -0.24 9.27 14.87
C PHE A 141 0.49 9.07 16.21
N SER A 142 1.22 7.98 16.39
CA SER A 142 2.01 7.72 17.61
C SER A 142 3.30 8.56 17.67
N PHE A 143 3.87 8.97 16.53
CA PHE A 143 5.02 9.90 16.50
C PHE A 143 4.60 11.37 16.69
N PHE A 144 3.40 11.75 16.25
CA PHE A 144 2.90 13.12 16.38
C PHE A 144 2.47 13.47 17.82
N SER A 145 2.03 12.48 18.59
CA SER A 145 1.62 12.67 19.99
C SER A 145 2.81 12.71 20.97
N LEU A 146 3.94 12.06 20.64
CA LEU A 146 5.14 12.12 21.47
C LEU A 146 5.88 13.47 21.35
N SER A 147 5.88 14.07 20.15
CA SER A 147 6.54 15.35 19.89
C SER A 147 5.82 16.54 20.54
N LEU A 148 4.49 16.48 20.67
CA LEU A 148 3.72 17.51 21.38
C LEU A 148 3.92 17.47 22.91
N LEU A 149 4.11 16.27 23.50
CA LEU A 149 4.33 16.13 24.94
C LEU A 149 5.73 16.61 25.38
N LEU A 150 6.76 16.44 24.54
CA LEU A 150 8.12 16.93 24.84
C LEU A 150 8.23 18.47 24.77
N SER A 151 7.41 19.14 23.95
CA SER A 151 7.38 20.62 23.94
C SER A 151 6.74 21.25 25.19
N ILE A 152 5.87 20.52 25.90
CA ILE A 152 5.20 21.03 27.10
C ILE A 152 6.12 20.97 28.34
N PHE A 153 7.06 20.01 28.36
CA PHE A 153 7.99 19.83 29.48
C PHE A 153 9.20 20.79 29.48
N TRP A 154 9.42 21.58 28.42
CA TRP A 154 10.52 22.55 28.39
C TRP A 154 10.12 23.99 28.73
N THR A 155 8.83 24.24 28.99
CA THR A 155 8.30 25.57 29.34
C THR A 155 7.68 25.64 30.75
N LEU A 156 8.12 24.80 31.69
CA LEU A 156 7.76 24.89 33.11
C LEU A 156 8.98 24.97 34.01
#